data_AF-A0A9P6SX76-F1
#
_entry.id   AF-A0A9P6SX76-F1
#
_cell.length_a   1.000
_cell.length_b   1.000
_cell.length_c   1.000
_cell.angle_alpha   90.00
_cell.angle_beta   90.00
_cell.angle_gamma   90.00
#
_symmetry.space_group_name_H-M   'P 1'
#
loop_
_entity.id
_entity.type
_entity.pdbx_description
1 polymer ?
#
loop_
_entity_poly.entity_id
_entity_poly.type
_entity_poly.pdbx_seq_one_letter_code
_entity_poly.pdbx_strand_id
1 'polypeptide(L)'
;MIFGCNLVPALSVVVGLILAFRTNTAYDRFWEGRKLWAALDVQIRNFSRMIWVGMKETPHAALATGSSNVSLTAAAPAAPAPPVAAPVHSPSFGTHLFGRSNNKSVNFNHGDDFEKILVIKLLLAFAVSVKHHLRQEFGIRYYDLEYLLPEGFVPCAATDHVEIKVIDKAVGDRHRHYSKEPWNIVSGNDDGQISLPLEIAYALSLWVIGESRAGRIESSLIGNLLGSINTMTDIFTNMERIVFTPIPLAYSIHLRQVVYLYCLALPFTFIELLGWHTVPLMMLVSFTLFGMEGIGREIENPFGKDANDLHMDDFCRDLKHELDYLVNLRNTVPGAH
;
A
#
# COMPACT_ATOMS: atom_id res chain seq x y z
N MET A 1 -38.28 -44.93 10.48
CA MET A 1 -37.45 -45.49 9.38
C MET A 1 -37.69 -44.88 7.98
N ILE A 2 -38.75 -44.09 7.71
CA ILE A 2 -39.00 -43.55 6.35
C ILE A 2 -38.21 -42.24 6.05
N PHE A 3 -37.85 -41.46 7.07
CA PHE A 3 -37.09 -40.22 6.90
C PHE A 3 -35.59 -40.43 6.59
N GLY A 4 -35.04 -41.64 6.73
CA GLY A 4 -33.58 -41.87 6.67
C GLY A 4 -32.99 -42.06 5.27
N CYS A 5 -33.66 -42.79 4.37
CA CYS A 5 -32.99 -43.32 3.18
C CYS A 5 -32.75 -42.30 2.05
N ASN A 6 -33.60 -41.28 1.91
CA ASN A 6 -33.47 -40.28 0.82
C ASN A 6 -33.12 -38.87 1.31
N LEU A 7 -33.43 -38.53 2.57
CA LEU A 7 -33.20 -37.20 3.11
C LEU A 7 -31.71 -36.96 3.40
N VAL A 8 -31.02 -37.94 3.99
CA VAL A 8 -29.60 -37.79 4.36
C VAL A 8 -28.74 -37.55 3.12
N PRO A 9 -28.80 -38.37 2.04
CA PRO A 9 -28.01 -38.11 0.85
C PRO A 9 -28.33 -36.75 0.20
N ALA A 10 -29.60 -36.34 0.19
CA ALA A 10 -29.99 -35.03 -0.34
C ALA A 10 -29.39 -33.88 0.49
N LEU A 11 -29.47 -33.95 1.82
CA LEU A 11 -28.85 -32.96 2.70
C LEU A 11 -27.33 -32.97 2.60
N SER A 12 -26.69 -34.13 2.45
CA SER A 12 -25.24 -34.25 2.23
C SER A 12 -24.79 -33.50 0.98
N VAL A 13 -25.53 -33.66 -0.12
CA VAL A 13 -25.24 -32.96 -1.39
C VAL A 13 -25.39 -31.46 -1.22
N VAL A 14 -26.47 -31.00 -0.58
CA VAL A 14 -26.71 -29.57 -0.35
C VAL A 14 -25.62 -28.95 0.54
N VAL A 15 -25.25 -29.60 1.65
CA VAL A 15 -24.20 -29.13 2.56
C VAL A 15 -22.85 -29.09 1.86
N GLY A 16 -22.49 -30.14 1.12
CA GLY A 16 -21.24 -30.21 0.38
C GLY A 16 -21.14 -29.12 -0.69
N LEU A 17 -22.22 -28.88 -1.44
CA LEU A 17 -22.28 -27.86 -2.48
C LEU A 17 -22.20 -26.44 -1.90
N ILE A 18 -22.89 -26.15 -0.79
CA ILE A 18 -22.81 -24.86 -0.10
C ILE A 18 -21.39 -24.60 0.43
N LEU A 19 -20.75 -25.61 1.03
CA LEU A 19 -19.38 -25.51 1.51
C LEU A 19 -18.39 -25.25 0.37
N ALA A 20 -18.50 -26.01 -0.72
CA ALA A 20 -17.65 -25.84 -1.90
C ALA A 20 -17.78 -24.44 -2.51
N PHE A 21 -19.00 -23.92 -2.65
CA PHE A 21 -19.22 -22.56 -3.15
C PHE A 21 -18.60 -21.50 -2.23
N ARG A 22 -18.73 -21.67 -0.91
CA ARG A 22 -18.09 -20.77 0.05
C ARG A 22 -16.57 -20.79 -0.08
N THR A 23 -15.95 -21.98 -0.07
CA THR A 23 -14.50 -22.11 -0.13
C THR A 23 -13.94 -21.62 -1.45
N ASN A 24 -14.62 -21.87 -2.58
CA ASN A 24 -14.22 -21.34 -3.87
C ASN A 24 -14.27 -19.82 -3.89
N THR A 25 -15.34 -19.22 -3.35
CA THR A 25 -15.47 -17.75 -3.26
C THR A 25 -14.34 -17.15 -2.42
N ALA A 26 -14.01 -17.76 -1.28
CA ALA A 26 -12.91 -17.31 -0.42
C ALA A 26 -11.54 -17.46 -1.11
N TYR A 27 -11.32 -18.59 -1.80
CA TYR A 27 -10.11 -18.83 -2.58
C TYR A 27 -9.92 -17.82 -3.71
N ASP A 28 -10.99 -17.50 -4.45
CA ASP A 28 -10.93 -16.52 -5.54
C ASP A 28 -10.53 -15.14 -5.03
N ARG A 29 -11.08 -14.71 -3.88
CA ARG A 29 -10.68 -13.45 -3.22
C ARG A 29 -9.21 -13.45 -2.82
N PHE A 30 -8.74 -14.55 -2.23
CA PHE A 30 -7.33 -14.69 -1.84
C PHE A 30 -6.40 -14.57 -3.05
N TRP A 31 -6.72 -15.30 -4.11
CA TRP A 31 -5.92 -15.31 -5.33
C TRP A 31 -5.98 -13.98 -6.09
N GLU A 32 -7.14 -13.32 -6.09
CA GLU A 32 -7.32 -11.97 -6.64
C GLU A 32 -6.46 -10.96 -5.88
N GLY A 33 -6.48 -10.97 -4.55
CA GLY A 33 -5.64 -10.11 -3.72
C GLY A 33 -4.14 -10.29 -4.01
N ARG A 34 -3.68 -11.55 -4.16
CA ARG A 34 -2.29 -11.84 -4.53
C ARG A 34 -1.92 -11.25 -5.89
N LYS A 35 -2.78 -11.40 -6.90
CA LYS A 35 -2.56 -10.88 -8.25
C LYS A 35 -2.49 -9.36 -8.26
N LEU A 36 -3.41 -8.69 -7.55
CA LEU A 36 -3.44 -7.24 -7.45
C LEU A 36 -2.15 -6.70 -6.81
N TRP A 37 -1.69 -7.32 -5.72
CA TRP A 37 -0.43 -6.93 -5.08
C TRP A 37 0.77 -7.10 -6.02
N ALA A 38 0.87 -8.24 -6.71
CA ALA A 38 1.95 -8.48 -7.67
C ALA A 38 1.91 -7.48 -8.84
N ALA A 39 0.71 -7.12 -9.31
CA ALA A 39 0.55 -6.09 -10.33
C ALA A 39 0.99 -4.71 -9.83
N LEU A 40 0.72 -4.36 -8.56
CA LEU A 40 1.17 -3.11 -7.95
C LEU A 40 2.70 -3.02 -7.95
N ASP A 41 3.38 -4.08 -7.50
CA ASP A 41 4.85 -4.14 -7.50
C ASP A 41 5.42 -3.91 -8.92
N VAL A 42 4.82 -4.53 -9.94
CA VAL A 42 5.25 -4.35 -11.34
C VAL A 42 5.07 -2.90 -11.80
N GLN A 43 3.96 -2.24 -11.45
CA GLN A 43 3.75 -0.84 -11.82
C GLN A 43 4.78 0.07 -11.17
N ILE A 44 5.05 -0.10 -9.87
CA ILE A 44 6.05 0.69 -9.15
C ILE A 44 7.45 0.49 -9.75
N ARG A 45 7.83 -0.75 -10.07
CA ARG A 45 9.12 -1.05 -10.71
C ARG A 45 9.24 -0.38 -12.07
N ASN A 46 8.21 -0.46 -12.90
CA ASN A 46 8.22 0.14 -14.24
C ASN A 46 8.28 1.66 -14.17
N PHE A 47 7.47 2.28 -13.31
CA PHE A 47 7.46 3.73 -13.09
C PHE A 47 8.83 4.22 -12.59
N SER A 48 9.43 3.50 -11.63
CA SER A 48 10.76 3.83 -11.09
C SER A 48 11.83 3.80 -12.17
N ARG A 49 11.83 2.77 -13.04
CA ARG A 49 12.78 2.69 -14.17
C ARG A 49 12.57 3.81 -15.19
N MET A 50 11.32 4.13 -15.50
CA MET A 50 10.96 5.18 -16.44
C MET A 50 11.45 6.55 -15.98
N ILE A 51 11.29 6.87 -14.70
CA ILE A 51 11.84 8.11 -14.11
C ILE A 51 13.35 8.10 -14.12
N TRP A 52 13.95 6.99 -13.67
CA TRP A 52 15.39 6.91 -13.50
C TRP A 52 16.15 7.09 -14.82
N VAL A 53 15.64 6.47 -15.90
CA VAL A 53 16.27 6.48 -17.23
C VAL A 53 15.75 7.61 -18.13
N GLY A 54 14.46 7.93 -18.06
CA GLY A 54 13.78 8.78 -19.04
C GLY A 54 13.84 10.28 -18.77
N MET A 55 14.32 10.70 -17.59
CA MET A 55 14.46 12.12 -17.25
C MET A 55 15.80 12.68 -17.68
N LYS A 56 15.76 13.77 -18.46
CA LYS A 56 16.95 14.54 -18.85
C LYS A 56 17.58 15.20 -17.63
N GLU A 57 18.90 15.06 -17.49
CA GLU A 57 19.66 15.77 -16.47
C GLU A 57 19.88 17.24 -16.91
N THR A 58 19.83 18.17 -15.96
CA THR A 58 20.19 19.56 -16.25
C THR A 58 21.70 19.68 -16.43
N PRO A 59 22.20 20.27 -17.53
CA PRO A 59 23.63 20.50 -17.69
C PRO A 59 24.12 21.50 -16.64
N HIS A 60 25.18 21.15 -15.91
CA HIS A 60 25.81 21.96 -14.82
C HIS A 60 26.07 23.45 -15.15
N ALA A 61 26.10 23.84 -16.42
CA ALA A 61 26.33 25.22 -16.85
C ALA A 61 25.21 26.21 -16.42
N ALA A 62 23.98 25.73 -16.20
CA ALA A 62 22.86 26.59 -15.77
C ALA A 62 22.89 26.93 -14.27
N LEU A 63 23.48 26.07 -13.43
CA LEU A 63 23.63 26.32 -11.99
C LEU A 63 24.82 27.24 -11.65
N ALA A 64 25.82 27.32 -12.54
CA ALA A 64 26.99 28.19 -12.36
C ALA A 64 26.74 29.67 -12.71
N THR A 65 25.67 30.00 -13.44
CA THR A 65 25.38 31.37 -13.91
C THR A 65 24.43 32.15 -12.99
N GLY A 66 23.93 31.53 -11.91
CA GLY A 66 23.03 32.15 -10.94
C GLY A 66 23.68 32.71 -9.67
N SER A 67 24.99 32.54 -9.49
CA SER A 67 25.72 33.15 -8.35
C SER A 67 26.21 34.55 -8.72
N SER A 68 25.28 35.49 -8.90
CA SER A 68 25.63 36.90 -8.81
C SER A 68 26.06 37.18 -7.36
N ASN A 69 27.34 37.52 -7.20
CA ASN A 69 27.93 37.97 -5.95
C ASN A 69 27.10 39.11 -5.35
N VAL A 70 26.23 38.80 -4.39
CA VAL A 70 25.67 39.78 -3.47
C VAL A 70 26.52 39.73 -2.21
N SER A 71 27.52 40.59 -2.18
CA SER A 71 28.30 40.93 -1.00
C SER A 71 27.36 41.57 0.03
N LEU A 72 26.95 40.82 1.05
CA LEU A 72 26.27 41.37 2.23
C LEU A 72 27.15 41.14 3.45
N THR A 73 27.93 42.16 3.75
CA THR A 73 28.50 42.42 5.07
C THR A 73 27.37 42.64 6.07
N ALA A 74 27.19 41.77 7.06
CA ALA A 74 26.56 42.15 8.33
C ALA A 74 26.86 41.15 9.44
N ALA A 75 27.26 41.72 10.56
CA ALA A 75 27.69 41.15 11.82
C ALA A 75 26.75 40.09 12.44
N ALA A 76 27.36 39.11 13.10
CA ALA A 76 26.75 38.25 14.10
C ALA A 76 26.32 39.05 15.35
N PRO A 77 25.32 38.54 16.09
CA PRO A 77 25.59 38.31 17.50
C PRO A 77 25.10 36.95 18.01
N ALA A 78 25.82 36.47 19.02
CA ALA A 78 25.64 35.21 19.72
C ALA A 78 24.44 35.20 20.68
N ALA A 79 23.81 34.04 20.86
CA ALA A 79 22.98 33.68 22.02
C ALA A 79 22.80 32.14 22.10
N PRO A 80 22.45 31.55 23.27
CA PRO A 80 23.10 30.36 23.80
C PRO A 80 22.29 29.04 23.71
N ALA A 81 23.00 27.93 23.92
CA ALA A 81 22.49 26.56 23.96
C ALA A 81 21.50 26.27 25.12
N PRO A 82 20.55 25.34 24.94
CA PRO A 82 19.88 24.64 26.03
C PRO A 82 20.37 23.18 26.21
N PRO A 83 20.06 22.54 27.37
CA PRO A 83 20.85 21.46 27.94
C PRO A 83 20.33 20.03 27.65
N VAL A 84 21.14 19.10 28.14
CA VAL A 84 21.21 17.65 27.94
C VAL A 84 20.16 16.83 28.73
N ALA A 85 19.81 15.67 28.14
CA ALA A 85 19.41 14.36 28.71
C ALA A 85 17.93 13.95 28.86
N ALA A 86 17.64 12.84 28.18
CA ALA A 86 16.56 11.86 28.37
C ALA A 86 16.76 11.03 29.66
N PRO A 87 15.84 10.11 30.04
CA PRO A 87 15.97 8.73 29.52
C PRO A 87 14.63 7.96 29.40
N VAL A 88 14.56 6.88 28.58
CA VAL A 88 13.94 5.56 28.88
C VAL A 88 14.25 4.57 27.73
N HIS A 89 14.46 3.31 28.10
CA HIS A 89 15.20 2.24 27.42
C HIS A 89 14.49 1.46 26.28
N SER A 90 15.35 0.98 25.34
CA SER A 90 15.34 -0.31 24.59
C SER A 90 14.34 -0.58 23.44
N PRO A 91 14.66 -1.45 22.45
CA PRO A 91 15.95 -1.96 21.96
C PRO A 91 16.36 -1.30 20.62
N SER A 92 17.66 -1.21 20.37
CA SER A 92 18.26 -0.58 19.19
C SER A 92 17.97 -1.35 17.90
N PHE A 93 17.00 -0.89 17.12
CA PHE A 93 16.90 -1.22 15.69
C PHE A 93 17.64 -0.13 14.91
N GLY A 94 18.81 -0.50 14.39
CA GLY A 94 19.88 0.42 14.01
C GLY A 94 19.50 1.46 12.95
N THR A 95 20.06 2.64 13.15
CA THR A 95 20.11 3.83 12.29
C THR A 95 20.94 3.61 11.00
N HIS A 96 20.92 2.40 10.43
CA HIS A 96 21.77 1.98 9.31
C HIS A 96 21.08 2.09 7.94
N LEU A 97 20.13 2.99 7.78
CA LEU A 97 19.45 3.22 6.48
C LEU A 97 20.39 3.78 5.39
N PHE A 98 21.58 4.30 5.76
CA PHE A 98 22.72 4.53 4.87
C PHE A 98 24.05 4.21 5.59
N GLY A 99 24.19 2.97 6.06
CA GLY A 99 25.43 2.48 6.67
C GLY A 99 26.51 2.18 5.63
N ARG A 100 27.43 3.13 5.45
CA ARG A 100 28.83 3.02 4.97
C ARG A 100 29.28 1.60 4.54
N SER A 101 28.94 1.18 3.32
CA SER A 101 29.62 0.05 2.66
C SER A 101 30.72 0.61 1.76
N ASN A 102 31.95 0.45 2.24
CA ASN A 102 33.24 0.58 1.54
C ASN A 102 33.31 1.46 0.28
N ASN A 103 33.75 2.71 0.50
CA ASN A 103 34.72 3.43 -0.32
C ASN A 103 34.53 3.37 -1.86
N LYS A 104 33.37 3.80 -2.34
CA LYS A 104 33.25 4.58 -3.58
C LYS A 104 32.33 5.74 -3.29
N SER A 105 32.87 6.96 -3.17
CA SER A 105 32.08 8.18 -3.06
C SER A 105 31.19 8.28 -4.29
N VAL A 106 29.90 8.09 -4.12
CA VAL A 106 28.92 8.28 -5.18
C VAL A 106 28.81 9.78 -5.46
N ASN A 107 29.24 10.21 -6.66
CA ASN A 107 29.08 11.59 -7.10
C ASN A 107 27.65 11.77 -7.60
N PHE A 108 26.72 12.12 -6.70
CA PHE A 108 25.39 12.55 -7.10
C PHE A 108 25.45 13.97 -7.69
N ASN A 109 24.72 14.22 -8.77
CA ASN A 109 24.36 15.57 -9.20
C ASN A 109 23.35 16.10 -8.16
N HIS A 110 23.84 16.94 -7.25
CA HIS A 110 23.22 17.21 -5.94
C HIS A 110 21.77 17.77 -5.97
N GLY A 111 21.25 18.19 -7.12
CA GLY A 111 19.86 18.65 -7.28
C GLY A 111 18.94 17.60 -7.92
N ASP A 112 19.23 17.21 -9.16
CA ASP A 112 18.33 16.36 -9.96
C ASP A 112 18.23 14.91 -9.45
N ASP A 113 19.32 14.39 -8.85
CA ASP A 113 19.30 13.03 -8.28
C ASP A 113 18.44 12.98 -7.01
N PHE A 114 18.39 14.08 -6.25
CA PHE A 114 17.59 14.17 -5.04
C PHE A 114 16.09 14.12 -5.36
N GLU A 115 15.64 14.86 -6.38
CA GLU A 115 14.25 14.85 -6.83
C GLU A 115 13.83 13.48 -7.34
N LYS A 116 14.67 12.81 -8.14
CA LYS A 116 14.42 11.43 -8.61
C LYS A 116 14.30 10.45 -7.44
N ILE A 117 15.22 10.54 -6.47
CA ILE A 117 15.20 9.67 -5.28
C ILE A 117 13.96 9.94 -4.42
N LEU A 118 13.53 11.19 -4.28
CA LEU A 118 12.34 11.56 -3.52
C LEU A 118 11.08 10.94 -4.13
N VAL A 119 10.94 10.94 -5.45
CA VAL A 119 9.80 10.30 -6.12
C VAL A 119 9.84 8.78 -5.97
N ILE A 120 11.02 8.17 -6.07
CA ILE A 120 11.17 6.72 -5.85
C ILE A 120 10.77 6.36 -4.40
N LYS A 121 11.15 7.19 -3.41
CA LYS A 121 10.69 7.03 -2.03
C LYS A 121 9.17 7.19 -1.92
N LEU A 122 8.58 8.14 -2.64
CA LEU A 122 7.14 8.37 -2.65
C LEU A 122 6.36 7.18 -3.26
N LEU A 123 6.92 6.50 -4.26
CA LEU A 123 6.35 5.25 -4.79
C LEU A 123 6.41 4.10 -3.78
N LEU A 124 7.50 3.99 -3.03
CA LEU A 124 7.59 3.03 -1.94
C LEU A 124 6.60 3.39 -0.82
N ALA A 125 6.46 4.67 -0.51
CA ALA A 125 5.47 5.18 0.45
C ALA A 125 4.04 4.82 0.00
N PHE A 126 3.75 4.87 -1.30
CA PHE A 126 2.47 4.40 -1.84
C PHE A 126 2.23 2.93 -1.47
N ALA A 127 3.16 2.01 -1.79
CA ALA A 127 3.00 0.59 -1.46
C ALA A 127 2.84 0.33 0.05
N VAL A 128 3.64 1.00 0.88
CA VAL A 128 3.57 0.88 2.35
C VAL A 128 2.24 1.44 2.87
N SER A 129 1.78 2.58 2.35
CA SER A 129 0.49 3.15 2.73
C SER A 129 -0.68 2.25 2.33
N VAL A 130 -0.61 1.58 1.18
CA VAL A 130 -1.61 0.59 0.73
C VAL A 130 -1.68 -0.56 1.73
N LYS A 131 -0.54 -1.12 2.16
CA LYS A 131 -0.48 -2.17 3.18
C LYS A 131 -1.23 -1.77 4.46
N HIS A 132 -0.90 -0.60 5.02
CA HIS A 132 -1.52 -0.12 6.25
C HIS A 132 -3.01 0.15 6.05
N HIS A 133 -3.39 0.73 4.91
CA HIS A 133 -4.78 0.96 4.57
C HIS A 133 -5.60 -0.34 4.51
N LEU A 134 -5.09 -1.38 3.84
CA LEU A 134 -5.76 -2.69 3.74
C LEU A 134 -5.88 -3.39 5.10
N ARG A 135 -4.95 -3.13 6.02
CA ARG A 135 -5.01 -3.60 7.42
C ARG A 135 -5.91 -2.76 8.32
N GLN A 136 -6.56 -1.71 7.78
CA GLN A 136 -7.35 -0.74 8.53
C GLN A 136 -6.52 0.02 9.59
N GLU A 137 -5.22 0.15 9.34
CA GLU A 137 -4.26 0.91 10.11
C GLU A 137 -4.14 2.31 9.50
N PHE A 138 -5.07 3.20 9.83
CA PHE A 138 -5.09 4.56 9.27
C PHE A 138 -4.03 5.46 9.94
N GLY A 139 -3.48 6.42 9.18
CA GLY A 139 -2.52 7.42 9.67
C GLY A 139 -1.13 7.33 9.02
N ILE A 140 -0.21 8.19 9.49
CA ILE A 140 1.15 8.36 8.93
C ILE A 140 2.29 7.97 9.87
N ARG A 141 2.01 7.79 11.17
CA ARG A 141 3.03 7.59 12.21
C ARG A 141 3.41 6.11 12.33
N TYR A 142 3.85 5.54 11.21
CA TYR A 142 4.37 4.18 11.16
C TYR A 142 5.87 4.22 10.89
N TYR A 143 6.62 3.35 11.59
CA TYR A 143 8.09 3.33 11.54
C TYR A 143 8.64 3.06 10.13
N ASP A 144 7.85 2.40 9.29
CA ASP A 144 8.16 2.01 7.91
C ASP A 144 7.72 3.03 6.86
N LEU A 145 6.90 4.01 7.26
CA LEU A 145 6.31 5.03 6.38
C LEU A 145 6.86 6.43 6.65
N GLU A 146 7.10 6.79 7.91
CA GLU A 146 7.52 8.13 8.34
C GLU A 146 8.80 8.61 7.65
N TYR A 147 9.76 7.71 7.41
CA TYR A 147 11.02 8.05 6.73
C TYR A 147 10.93 8.14 5.20
N LEU A 148 9.82 7.68 4.62
CA LEU A 148 9.61 7.68 3.17
C LEU A 148 8.95 8.97 2.68
N LEU A 149 8.17 9.62 3.55
CA LEU A 149 7.47 10.85 3.23
C LEU A 149 8.42 12.06 3.27
N PRO A 150 8.21 13.09 2.44
CA PRO A 150 8.97 14.33 2.50
C PRO A 150 8.89 15.00 3.88
N GLU A 151 9.95 15.70 4.29
CA GLU A 151 9.91 16.52 5.50
C GLU A 151 8.82 17.60 5.34
N GLY A 152 7.87 17.64 6.29
CA GLY A 152 6.71 18.53 6.22
C GLY A 152 5.50 17.99 5.46
N PHE A 153 5.51 16.72 5.02
CA PHE A 153 4.32 16.10 4.45
C PHE A 153 3.22 15.96 5.52
N VAL A 154 2.09 16.64 5.30
CA VAL A 154 0.91 16.53 6.16
C VAL A 154 -0.29 16.04 5.34
N PRO A 155 -0.97 14.96 5.79
CA PRO A 155 -2.17 14.45 5.15
C PRO A 155 -3.28 15.50 5.08
N CYS A 156 -4.08 15.41 4.03
CA CYS A 156 -5.15 16.35 3.74
C CYS A 156 -6.38 16.02 4.60
N ALA A 157 -6.72 16.91 5.53
CA ALA A 157 -7.97 16.85 6.29
C ALA A 157 -9.10 17.58 5.57
N ALA A 158 -10.32 17.06 5.64
CA ALA A 158 -11.52 17.72 5.14
C ALA A 158 -12.01 18.90 6.01
N THR A 159 -11.11 19.70 6.58
CA THR A 159 -11.45 20.87 7.42
C THR A 159 -10.65 22.11 7.04
N ASP A 160 -10.93 22.60 5.84
CA ASP A 160 -11.43 23.96 5.66
C ASP A 160 -12.30 23.92 4.40
N HIS A 161 -13.54 24.41 4.48
CA HIS A 161 -14.47 24.42 3.35
C HIS A 161 -13.87 25.20 2.18
N VAL A 162 -13.16 24.53 1.28
CA VAL A 162 -13.13 24.93 -0.12
C VAL A 162 -14.52 24.60 -0.63
N GLU A 163 -15.47 25.52 -0.42
CA GLU A 163 -16.67 25.56 -1.26
C GLU A 163 -16.15 25.51 -2.70
N ILE A 164 -16.49 24.43 -3.42
CA ILE A 164 -16.47 24.46 -4.86
C ILE A 164 -17.53 25.49 -5.23
N LYS A 165 -17.16 26.78 -5.23
CA LYS A 165 -17.91 27.77 -5.98
C LYS A 165 -17.83 27.30 -7.41
N VAL A 166 -18.91 26.67 -7.86
CA VAL A 166 -19.27 26.61 -9.26
C VAL A 166 -19.13 28.05 -9.73
N ILE A 167 -18.08 28.35 -10.48
CA ILE A 167 -17.77 29.70 -10.92
C ILE A 167 -18.85 30.07 -11.93
N ASP A 168 -19.94 30.65 -11.45
CA ASP A 168 -20.67 31.63 -12.23
C ASP A 168 -19.72 32.82 -12.45
N LYS A 169 -19.63 33.20 -13.73
CA LYS A 169 -18.64 34.15 -14.27
C LYS A 169 -18.39 35.40 -13.41
N ALA A 170 -17.13 35.82 -13.51
CA ALA A 170 -16.64 37.20 -13.62
C ALA A 170 -15.90 37.78 -12.40
N VAL A 171 -14.98 38.68 -12.77
CA VAL A 171 -14.27 39.68 -11.95
C VAL A 171 -12.95 39.19 -11.34
N GLY A 172 -11.86 39.75 -11.86
CA GLY A 172 -10.50 39.53 -11.38
C GLY A 172 -10.12 40.38 -10.18
N ASP A 173 -8.98 40.08 -9.57
CA ASP A 173 -7.88 41.02 -9.35
C ASP A 173 -6.63 40.23 -8.90
N ARG A 174 -5.50 40.93 -8.94
CA ARG A 174 -4.11 40.49 -9.01
C ARG A 174 -3.50 39.89 -7.74
N HIS A 175 -2.39 39.19 -7.98
CA HIS A 175 -1.25 38.87 -7.08
C HIS A 175 -1.52 38.01 -5.84
N ARG A 176 -1.17 36.72 -5.93
CA ARG A 176 -0.74 35.94 -4.76
C ARG A 176 0.73 35.58 -4.91
N HIS A 177 1.49 35.94 -3.87
CA HIS A 177 2.89 35.57 -3.68
C HIS A 177 3.03 34.03 -3.69
N TYR A 178 3.92 33.52 -4.54
CA TYR A 178 4.31 32.11 -4.58
C TYR A 178 5.48 31.93 -3.60
N SER A 179 5.21 31.36 -2.43
CA SER A 179 6.26 30.93 -1.49
C SER A 179 7.03 29.75 -2.07
N LYS A 180 8.35 29.77 -1.90
CA LYS A 180 9.36 28.97 -2.63
C LYS A 180 9.72 27.65 -1.93
N GLU A 181 8.81 27.03 -1.18
CA GLU A 181 9.09 25.73 -0.54
C GLU A 181 8.20 24.63 -1.12
N PRO A 182 8.79 23.53 -1.66
CA PRO A 182 8.08 22.63 -2.58
C PRO A 182 7.00 21.73 -1.94
N TRP A 183 6.86 21.67 -0.60
CA TRP A 183 6.02 20.66 0.08
C TRP A 183 5.20 21.17 1.29
N ASN A 184 4.91 22.47 1.39
CA ASN A 184 4.15 22.99 2.54
C ASN A 184 2.64 22.74 2.37
N ILE A 185 2.13 21.64 2.94
CA ILE A 185 0.68 21.37 3.08
C ILE A 185 0.40 21.17 4.58
N VAL A 186 -0.64 21.82 5.11
CA VAL A 186 -0.96 21.96 6.56
C VAL A 186 -2.18 21.10 6.97
N SER A 187 -2.26 20.78 8.27
CA SER A 187 -2.87 19.64 8.98
C SER A 187 -4.37 19.55 9.25
N GLY A 188 -4.81 18.32 9.54
CA GLY A 188 -5.86 17.97 10.52
C GLY A 188 -6.18 16.47 10.55
N ASN A 189 -6.42 15.86 11.72
CA ASN A 189 -6.69 14.42 11.88
C ASN A 189 -8.09 14.22 12.45
N ASP A 190 -9.09 13.98 11.59
CA ASP A 190 -10.42 13.39 11.92
C ASP A 190 -11.13 12.92 10.63
N ASP A 191 -11.62 11.68 10.66
CA ASP A 191 -12.78 10.99 10.05
C ASP A 191 -13.26 11.26 8.60
N GLY A 192 -12.67 12.20 7.86
CA GLY A 192 -13.07 12.59 6.50
C GLY A 192 -11.92 12.67 5.49
N GLN A 193 -10.78 12.04 5.79
CA GLN A 193 -9.59 12.09 4.96
C GLN A 193 -9.72 11.21 3.71
N ILE A 194 -9.17 11.69 2.59
CA ILE A 194 -8.95 10.84 1.43
C ILE A 194 -7.92 9.76 1.85
N SER A 195 -8.01 8.55 1.32
CA SER A 195 -7.07 7.51 1.72
C SER A 195 -5.64 7.93 1.37
N LEU A 196 -4.70 7.78 2.31
CA LEU A 196 -3.30 8.18 2.15
C LEU A 196 -2.66 7.71 0.83
N PRO A 197 -2.90 6.48 0.33
CA PRO A 197 -2.43 6.08 -1.00
C PRO A 197 -2.88 7.03 -2.12
N LEU A 198 -4.11 7.52 -2.08
CA LEU A 198 -4.64 8.46 -3.07
C LEU A 198 -3.99 9.84 -2.96
N GLU A 199 -3.67 10.30 -1.75
CA GLU A 199 -2.90 11.55 -1.57
C GLU A 199 -1.52 11.45 -2.21
N ILE A 200 -0.86 10.31 -1.99
CA ILE A 200 0.45 10.02 -2.56
C ILE A 200 0.36 9.94 -4.09
N ALA A 201 -0.66 9.29 -4.65
CA ALA A 201 -0.90 9.24 -6.09
C ALA A 201 -1.17 10.63 -6.70
N TYR A 202 -1.90 11.48 -5.99
CA TYR A 202 -2.12 12.87 -6.40
C TYR A 202 -0.81 13.68 -6.39
N ALA A 203 0.00 13.54 -5.33
CA ALA A 203 1.32 14.17 -5.24
C ALA A 203 2.26 13.73 -6.37
N LEU A 204 2.26 12.43 -6.71
CA LEU A 204 3.00 11.90 -7.88
C LEU A 204 2.51 12.53 -9.18
N SER A 205 1.19 12.69 -9.36
CA SER A 205 0.61 13.29 -10.55
C SER A 205 0.99 14.78 -10.71
N LEU A 206 0.96 15.53 -9.60
CA LEU A 206 1.41 16.92 -9.57
C LEU A 206 2.89 17.04 -9.95
N TRP A 207 3.73 16.15 -9.42
CA TRP A 207 5.14 16.13 -9.73
C TRP A 207 5.40 15.86 -11.22
N VAL A 208 4.73 14.85 -11.82
CA VAL A 208 4.87 14.54 -13.25
C VAL A 208 4.49 15.74 -14.13
N ILE A 209 3.42 16.46 -13.78
CA ILE A 209 2.98 17.66 -14.52
C ILE A 209 3.96 18.81 -14.31
N GLY A 210 4.51 18.97 -13.10
CA GLY A 210 5.55 19.96 -12.81
C GLY A 210 6.79 19.77 -13.67
N GLU A 211 7.31 18.55 -13.73
CA GLU A 211 8.49 18.19 -14.53
C GLU A 211 8.22 18.24 -16.04
N SER A 212 6.98 17.97 -16.46
CA SER A 212 6.55 18.19 -17.85
C SER A 212 6.62 19.67 -18.24
N ARG A 213 6.15 20.57 -17.37
CA ARG A 213 6.23 22.03 -17.61
C ARG A 213 7.66 22.54 -17.61
N ALA A 214 8.55 21.90 -16.85
CA ALA A 214 9.98 22.18 -16.85
C ALA A 214 10.71 21.67 -18.11
N GLY A 215 10.05 20.86 -18.96
CA GLY A 215 10.64 20.31 -20.19
C GLY A 215 11.69 19.22 -19.96
N ARG A 216 11.74 18.63 -18.75
CA ARG A 216 12.72 17.59 -18.36
C ARG A 216 12.29 16.18 -18.79
N ILE A 217 10.98 15.99 -18.97
CA ILE A 217 10.35 14.73 -19.38
C ILE A 217 9.96 14.82 -20.86
N GLU A 218 10.27 13.77 -21.63
CA GLU A 218 9.80 13.65 -23.02
C GLU A 218 8.28 13.51 -23.09
N SER A 219 7.63 14.13 -24.07
CA SER A 219 6.17 14.10 -24.23
C SER A 219 5.58 12.68 -24.29
N SER A 220 6.31 11.72 -24.86
CA SER A 220 5.90 10.30 -24.92
C SER A 220 5.90 9.63 -23.54
N LEU A 221 6.74 10.10 -22.62
CA LEU A 221 6.90 9.52 -21.28
C LEU A 221 5.81 9.97 -20.32
N ILE A 222 5.31 11.21 -20.47
CA ILE A 222 4.28 11.80 -19.59
C ILE A 222 3.02 10.92 -19.57
N GLY A 223 2.51 10.55 -20.75
CA GLY A 223 1.30 9.74 -20.86
C GLY A 223 1.46 8.36 -20.21
N ASN A 224 2.64 7.75 -20.35
CA ASN A 224 2.95 6.46 -19.72
C ASN A 224 3.05 6.57 -18.19
N LEU A 225 3.67 7.63 -17.67
CA LEU A 225 3.79 7.86 -16.23
C LEU A 225 2.41 8.11 -15.59
N LEU A 226 1.60 9.00 -16.18
CA LEU A 226 0.23 9.25 -15.70
C LEU A 226 -0.65 7.98 -15.81
N GLY A 227 -0.52 7.22 -16.90
CA GLY A 227 -1.22 5.95 -17.06
C GLY A 227 -0.84 4.91 -16.00
N SER A 228 0.43 4.85 -15.61
CA SER A 228 0.90 3.96 -14.55
C SER A 228 0.36 4.39 -13.17
N ILE A 229 0.31 5.69 -12.86
CA ILE A 229 -0.32 6.20 -11.62
C ILE A 229 -1.82 5.86 -11.57
N ASN A 230 -2.54 6.04 -12.68
CA ASN A 230 -3.95 5.64 -12.77
C ASN A 230 -4.11 4.13 -12.54
N THR A 231 -3.25 3.32 -13.15
CA THR A 231 -3.27 1.85 -12.97
C THR A 231 -2.98 1.47 -11.50
N MET A 232 -2.02 2.12 -10.84
CA MET A 232 -1.74 1.91 -9.41
C MET A 232 -2.97 2.25 -8.55
N THR A 233 -3.67 3.33 -8.89
CA THR A 233 -4.90 3.77 -8.21
C THR A 233 -6.05 2.78 -8.41
N ASP A 234 -6.20 2.24 -9.64
CA ASP A 234 -7.19 1.21 -9.95
C ASP A 234 -6.91 -0.09 -9.18
N ILE A 235 -5.63 -0.50 -9.10
CA ILE A 235 -5.20 -1.67 -8.33
C ILE A 235 -5.53 -1.48 -6.85
N PHE A 236 -5.21 -0.32 -6.29
CA PHE A 236 -5.55 0.03 -4.91
C PHE A 236 -7.06 -0.04 -4.64
N THR A 237 -7.87 0.60 -5.49
CA THR A 237 -9.33 0.61 -5.35
C THR A 237 -9.91 -0.81 -5.43
N ASN A 238 -9.36 -1.69 -6.27
CA ASN A 238 -9.78 -3.08 -6.33
C ASN A 238 -9.40 -3.87 -5.07
N MET A 239 -8.25 -3.60 -4.45
CA MET A 239 -7.89 -4.19 -3.16
C MET A 239 -8.78 -3.67 -2.02
N GLU A 240 -9.11 -2.37 -2.01
CA GLU A 240 -10.10 -1.81 -1.09
C GLU A 240 -11.45 -2.54 -1.20
N ARG A 241 -11.92 -2.81 -2.43
CA ARG A 241 -13.16 -3.58 -2.63
C ARG A 241 -13.07 -4.97 -1.99
N ILE A 242 -11.95 -5.68 -2.12
CA ILE A 242 -11.79 -6.99 -1.49
C ILE A 242 -11.85 -6.90 0.05
N VAL A 243 -11.31 -5.85 0.66
CA VAL A 243 -11.37 -5.69 2.14
C VAL A 243 -12.75 -5.23 2.61
N PHE A 244 -13.28 -4.16 1.99
CA PHE A 244 -14.49 -3.49 2.45
C PHE A 244 -15.79 -4.14 1.97
N THR A 245 -15.73 -5.09 1.04
CA THR A 245 -16.89 -5.90 0.64
C THR A 245 -16.73 -7.36 1.07
N PRO A 246 -16.78 -7.67 2.39
CA PRO A 246 -16.71 -9.04 2.88
C PRO A 246 -17.92 -9.87 2.41
N ILE A 247 -17.79 -11.20 2.44
CA ILE A 247 -18.93 -12.08 2.17
C ILE A 247 -20.02 -11.74 3.20
N PRO A 248 -21.29 -11.61 2.79
CA PRO A 248 -22.36 -11.22 3.72
C PRO A 248 -22.37 -12.07 4.99
N LEU A 249 -22.28 -11.41 6.15
CA LEU A 249 -22.14 -12.08 7.45
C LEU A 249 -23.29 -13.07 7.73
N ALA A 250 -24.51 -12.76 7.27
CA ALA A 250 -25.65 -13.67 7.40
C ALA A 250 -25.39 -15.02 6.70
N TYR A 251 -24.76 -15.00 5.53
CA TYR A 251 -24.43 -16.22 4.78
C TYR A 251 -23.40 -17.08 5.55
N SER A 252 -22.34 -16.46 6.07
CA SER A 252 -21.29 -17.19 6.77
C SER A 252 -21.77 -17.79 8.10
N ILE A 253 -22.65 -17.09 8.82
CA ILE A 253 -23.30 -17.59 10.04
C ILE A 253 -24.25 -18.74 9.73
N HIS A 254 -25.14 -18.59 8.75
CA HIS A 254 -26.11 -19.63 8.40
C HIS A 254 -25.44 -20.90 7.89
N LEU A 255 -24.40 -20.78 7.07
CA LEU A 255 -23.63 -21.93 6.60
C LEU A 255 -23.04 -22.72 7.78
N ARG A 256 -22.48 -22.03 8.77
CA ARG A 256 -21.96 -22.66 9.99
C ARG A 256 -23.07 -23.36 10.79
N GLN A 257 -24.21 -22.70 10.98
CA GLN A 257 -25.38 -23.31 11.66
C GLN A 257 -25.85 -24.59 10.95
N VAL A 258 -25.92 -24.57 9.62
CA VAL A 258 -26.30 -25.75 8.81
C VAL A 258 -25.31 -26.89 8.98
N VAL A 259 -23.99 -26.62 8.94
CA VAL A 259 -22.96 -27.64 9.18
C VAL A 259 -23.06 -28.22 10.59
N TYR A 260 -23.29 -27.37 11.61
CA TYR A 260 -23.50 -27.84 12.98
C TYR A 260 -24.72 -28.76 13.11
N LEU A 261 -25.87 -28.33 12.60
CA LEU A 261 -27.11 -29.12 12.65
C LEU A 261 -26.95 -30.44 11.89
N TYR A 262 -26.28 -30.41 10.74
CA TYR A 262 -26.00 -31.61 9.96
C TYR A 262 -25.10 -32.59 10.72
N CYS A 263 -23.99 -32.12 11.29
CA CYS A 263 -23.09 -32.96 12.10
C CYS A 263 -23.79 -33.53 13.35
N LEU A 264 -24.71 -32.80 13.96
CA LEU A 264 -25.48 -33.27 15.12
C LEU A 264 -26.59 -34.26 14.74
N ALA A 265 -27.18 -34.14 13.55
CA ALA A 265 -28.25 -35.02 13.09
C ALA A 265 -27.73 -36.38 12.58
N LEU A 266 -26.55 -36.39 11.95
CA LEU A 266 -25.93 -37.58 11.35
C LEU A 266 -25.79 -38.82 12.28
N PRO A 267 -25.34 -38.73 13.55
CA PRO A 267 -25.17 -39.93 14.37
C PRO A 267 -26.47 -40.71 14.60
N PHE A 268 -27.61 -40.01 14.66
CA PHE A 268 -28.91 -40.65 14.86
C PHE A 268 -29.38 -41.45 13.64
N THR A 269 -28.85 -41.16 12.45
CA THR A 269 -29.21 -41.87 11.21
C THR A 269 -28.36 -43.11 10.99
N PHE A 270 -27.08 -43.07 11.38
CA PHE A 270 -26.13 -44.16 11.17
C PHE A 270 -26.03 -45.17 12.32
N ILE A 271 -26.54 -44.84 13.51
CA ILE A 271 -26.41 -45.70 14.70
C ILE A 271 -27.04 -47.09 14.51
N GLU A 272 -28.19 -47.18 13.83
CA GLU A 272 -28.87 -48.45 13.56
C GLU A 272 -28.12 -49.32 12.56
N LEU A 273 -27.31 -48.72 11.67
CA LEU A 273 -26.60 -49.41 10.60
C LEU A 273 -25.17 -49.83 11.01
N LEU A 274 -24.45 -48.97 11.73
CA LEU A 274 -23.03 -49.16 12.06
C LEU A 274 -22.75 -49.42 13.55
N GLY A 275 -23.72 -49.20 14.44
CA GLY A 275 -23.52 -49.33 15.89
C GLY A 275 -22.31 -48.52 16.38
N TRP A 276 -21.38 -49.15 17.08
CA TRP A 276 -20.15 -48.53 17.61
C TRP A 276 -19.22 -47.92 16.55
N HIS A 277 -19.25 -48.40 15.31
CA HIS A 277 -18.43 -47.86 14.22
C HIS A 277 -18.89 -46.46 13.77
N THR A 278 -20.07 -46.03 14.22
CA THR A 278 -20.59 -44.67 13.99
C THR A 278 -19.69 -43.60 14.61
N VAL A 279 -19.05 -43.88 15.75
CA VAL A 279 -18.20 -42.91 16.46
C VAL A 279 -16.96 -42.51 15.63
N PRO A 280 -16.09 -43.43 15.18
CA PRO A 280 -14.94 -43.06 14.35
C PRO A 280 -15.36 -42.48 12.99
N LEU A 281 -16.46 -42.96 12.41
CA LEU A 281 -16.99 -42.39 11.17
C LEU A 281 -17.42 -40.93 11.36
N MET A 282 -18.15 -40.62 12.44
CA MET A 282 -18.61 -39.27 12.72
C MET A 282 -17.45 -38.33 13.08
N MET A 283 -16.42 -38.84 13.74
CA MET A 283 -15.17 -38.09 13.95
C MET A 283 -14.54 -37.69 12.62
N LEU A 284 -14.44 -38.62 11.66
CA LEU A 284 -13.91 -38.32 10.34
C LEU A 284 -14.77 -37.31 9.56
N VAL A 285 -16.09 -37.49 9.57
CA VAL A 285 -17.03 -36.59 8.85
C VAL A 285 -17.04 -35.19 9.46
N SER A 286 -17.05 -35.08 10.79
CA SER A 286 -16.96 -33.77 11.44
C SER A 286 -15.63 -33.08 11.16
N PHE A 287 -14.51 -33.82 11.23
CA PHE A 287 -13.19 -33.30 10.88
C PHE A 287 -13.14 -32.74 9.44
N THR A 288 -13.70 -33.45 8.45
CA THR A 288 -13.68 -32.98 7.06
C THR A 288 -14.58 -31.76 6.84
N LEU A 289 -15.79 -31.76 7.38
CA LEU A 289 -16.75 -30.65 7.18
C LEU A 289 -16.33 -29.38 7.94
N PHE A 290 -15.93 -29.50 9.21
CA PHE A 290 -15.41 -28.36 9.98
C PHE A 290 -14.03 -27.91 9.47
N GLY A 291 -13.19 -28.84 9.01
CA GLY A 291 -11.93 -28.51 8.37
C GLY A 291 -12.13 -27.65 7.12
N MET A 292 -13.06 -28.03 6.24
CA MET A 292 -13.38 -27.26 5.04
C MET A 292 -14.00 -25.88 5.36
N GLU A 293 -14.93 -25.80 6.33
CA GLU A 293 -15.48 -24.51 6.79
C GLU A 293 -14.41 -23.61 7.39
N GLY A 294 -13.50 -24.18 8.18
CA GLY A 294 -12.38 -23.49 8.80
C GLY A 294 -11.39 -22.94 7.78
N ILE A 295 -11.02 -23.71 6.76
CA ILE A 295 -10.17 -23.25 5.64
C ILE A 295 -10.80 -22.06 4.94
N GLY A 296 -12.10 -22.15 4.62
CA GLY A 296 -12.82 -21.08 3.94
C GLY A 296 -12.82 -19.76 4.74
N ARG A 297 -12.87 -19.83 6.07
CA ARG A 297 -12.78 -18.65 6.95
C ARG A 297 -11.38 -18.07 6.98
N GLU A 298 -10.36 -18.93 7.04
CA GLU A 298 -8.96 -18.52 7.13
C GLU A 298 -8.51 -17.77 5.87
N ILE A 299 -8.90 -18.24 4.68
CA ILE A 299 -8.49 -17.64 3.41
C ILE A 299 -9.39 -16.49 2.94
N GLU A 300 -10.45 -16.16 3.67
CA GLU A 300 -11.47 -15.18 3.27
C GLU A 300 -10.92 -13.74 3.17
N ASN A 301 -10.00 -13.39 4.08
CA ASN A 301 -9.37 -12.08 4.14
C ASN A 301 -7.85 -12.17 3.92
N PRO A 302 -7.35 -12.02 2.69
CA PRO A 302 -5.93 -12.22 2.39
C PRO A 302 -4.99 -11.14 2.94
N PHE A 303 -5.51 -10.00 3.41
CA PHE A 303 -4.70 -8.83 3.80
C PHE A 303 -4.55 -8.66 5.32
N GLY A 304 -4.89 -9.67 6.11
CA GLY A 304 -4.81 -9.61 7.56
C GLY A 304 -3.40 -9.75 8.13
N LYS A 305 -3.33 -10.37 9.30
CA LYS A 305 -2.11 -10.66 10.06
C LYS A 305 -1.99 -12.15 10.43
N ASP A 306 -2.87 -12.98 9.90
CA ASP A 306 -2.85 -14.41 10.17
C ASP A 306 -1.67 -15.07 9.45
N ALA A 307 -1.26 -16.25 9.92
CA ALA A 307 -0.07 -16.93 9.39
C ALA A 307 -0.20 -17.30 7.90
N ASN A 308 -1.44 -17.48 7.41
CA ASN A 308 -1.76 -17.86 6.05
C ASN A 308 -2.10 -16.66 5.14
N ASP A 309 -2.07 -15.43 5.68
CA ASP A 309 -2.35 -14.22 4.91
C ASP A 309 -1.15 -13.85 4.02
N LEU A 310 -1.39 -12.91 3.11
CA LEU A 310 -0.33 -12.35 2.28
C LEU A 310 0.72 -11.64 3.15
N HIS A 311 1.98 -12.05 3.00
CA HIS A 311 3.13 -11.42 3.66
C HIS A 311 3.48 -10.06 3.02
N MET A 312 2.60 -9.08 3.17
CA MET A 312 2.76 -7.73 2.60
C MET A 312 4.02 -7.02 3.10
N ASP A 313 4.44 -7.27 4.34
CA ASP A 313 5.67 -6.70 4.89
C ASP A 313 6.92 -7.18 4.14
N ASP A 314 6.94 -8.45 3.73
CA ASP A 314 8.02 -9.02 2.93
C ASP A 314 8.00 -8.42 1.52
N PHE A 315 6.82 -8.26 0.90
CA PHE A 315 6.72 -7.61 -0.41
C PHE A 315 7.21 -6.15 -0.39
N CYS A 316 6.82 -5.36 0.62
CA CYS A 316 7.32 -3.99 0.77
C CYS A 316 8.85 -3.96 0.99
N ARG A 317 9.40 -4.91 1.75
CA ARG A 317 10.85 -5.02 1.98
C ARG A 317 11.59 -5.39 0.70
N ASP A 318 11.09 -6.35 -0.07
CA ASP A 318 11.68 -6.77 -1.33
C ASP A 318 11.63 -5.62 -2.36
N LEU A 319 10.47 -4.94 -2.44
CA LEU A 319 10.32 -3.75 -3.30
C LEU A 319 11.33 -2.66 -2.92
N LYS A 320 11.50 -2.37 -1.62
CA LYS A 320 12.51 -1.42 -1.15
C LYS A 320 13.92 -1.80 -1.61
N HIS A 321 14.33 -3.05 -1.41
CA HIS A 321 15.66 -3.53 -1.82
C HIS A 321 15.89 -3.38 -3.33
N GLU A 322 14.86 -3.63 -4.15
CA GLU A 322 14.95 -3.45 -5.59
C GLU A 322 15.07 -1.98 -6.00
N LEU A 323 14.31 -1.08 -5.36
CA LEU A 323 14.40 0.35 -5.63
C LEU A 323 15.77 0.91 -5.21
N ASP A 324 16.29 0.48 -4.05
CA ASP A 324 17.63 0.81 -3.59
C ASP A 324 18.70 0.31 -4.60
N TYR A 325 18.51 -0.87 -5.17
CA TYR A 325 19.41 -1.40 -6.19
C TYR A 325 19.36 -0.57 -7.47
N LEU A 326 18.17 -0.16 -7.93
CA LEU A 326 18.00 0.70 -9.11
C LEU A 326 18.73 2.03 -8.96
N VAL A 327 18.60 2.67 -7.79
CA VAL A 327 19.29 3.93 -7.47
C VAL A 327 20.82 3.74 -7.49
N ASN A 328 21.31 2.62 -6.97
CA ASN A 328 22.75 2.32 -6.93
C ASN A 328 23.33 1.88 -8.28
N LEU A 329 22.51 1.32 -9.18
CA LEU A 329 22.97 0.77 -10.47
C LEU A 329 23.62 1.82 -11.38
N ARG A 330 23.20 3.09 -11.29
CA ARG A 330 23.79 4.21 -12.04
C ARG A 330 25.30 4.33 -11.85
N ASN A 331 25.82 3.93 -10.70
CA ASN A 331 27.24 4.02 -10.38
C ASN A 331 28.08 2.88 -10.96
N THR A 332 27.46 1.90 -11.63
CA THR A 332 28.11 0.65 -12.06
C THR A 332 28.14 0.45 -13.56
N VAL A 333 27.27 1.12 -14.34
CA VAL A 333 27.23 0.99 -15.80
C VAL A 333 28.10 2.07 -16.44
N PRO A 334 29.23 1.72 -17.08
CA PRO A 334 30.09 2.70 -17.75
C PRO A 334 29.37 3.26 -18.98
N GLY A 335 29.28 4.60 -19.09
CA GLY A 335 28.70 5.29 -20.27
C GLY A 335 27.30 5.88 -20.09
N ALA A 336 26.79 5.96 -18.86
CA ALA A 336 25.48 6.55 -18.55
C ALA A 336 25.51 8.07 -18.27
N HIS A 337 26.52 8.80 -18.78
CA HIS A 337 26.68 10.25 -18.63
C HIS A 337 26.41 10.98 -19.94
#